data_AF-A0A965QJX6-F1
#
_entry.id   AF-A0A965QJX6-F1
#
_cell.length_a   1.000
_cell.length_b   1.000
_cell.length_c   1.000
_cell.angle_alpha   90.00
_cell.angle_beta   90.00
_cell.angle_gamma   90.00
#
_symmetry.space_group_name_H-M   'P 1'
#
loop_
_entity.id
_entity.type
_entity.pdbx_description
1 polymer ?
#
loop_
_entity_poly.entity_id
_entity_poly.type
_entity_poly.pdbx_seq_one_letter_code
_entity_poly.pdbx_strand_id
1 'polypeptide(L)'
;MQLIGMILLFVVIAIGFSPRNMTQVSAFDPHALVMVLVGCAAAVLLGSSSKTALRTLTCLKEFVPGVRGFSIETRQMDDEREQICTLWRDGKKSQVLEFLDKSKFESTKLFVQLLLRRAAGASSEKVFTELRHDEIERMQPAIHNWEMLSKLG
;
A
#
# COMPACT_ATOMS: atom_id res chain seq x y z
N MET A 1 9.32 -9.05 -7.78
CA MET A 1 8.93 -8.60 -9.14
C MET A 1 9.16 -7.11 -9.37
N GLN A 2 8.54 -6.20 -8.62
CA GLN A 2 8.71 -4.74 -8.82
C GLN A 2 10.17 -4.24 -8.65
N LEU A 3 10.89 -4.72 -7.63
CA LEU A 3 12.30 -4.35 -7.40
C LEU A 3 13.20 -4.74 -8.58
N ILE A 4 13.01 -5.96 -9.11
CA ILE A 4 13.75 -6.46 -10.28
C ILE A 4 13.45 -5.59 -11.50
N GLY A 5 12.18 -5.21 -11.71
CA GLY A 5 11.78 -4.30 -12.78
C GLY A 5 12.42 -2.91 -12.67
N MET A 6 12.49 -2.33 -11.47
CA MET A 6 13.18 -1.04 -11.26
C MET A 6 14.68 -1.12 -11.52
N ILE A 7 15.33 -2.20 -11.06
CA ILE A 7 16.76 -2.44 -11.33
C ILE A 7 17.00 -2.57 -12.84
N LEU A 8 16.15 -3.33 -13.54
CA LEU A 8 16.24 -3.51 -14.99
C LEU A 8 16.02 -2.19 -15.75
N LEU A 9 15.04 -1.39 -15.33
CA LEU A 9 14.82 -0.04 -15.88
C LEU A 9 16.06 0.83 -15.74
N PHE A 10 16.65 0.84 -14.53
CA PHE A 10 17.86 1.61 -14.25
C PHE A 10 19.06 1.14 -15.09
N VAL A 11 19.19 -0.19 -15.27
CA VAL A 11 20.23 -0.78 -16.13
C VAL A 11 20.01 -0.42 -17.60
N VAL A 12 18.78 -0.49 -18.13
CA VAL A 12 18.47 -0.10 -19.52
C VAL A 12 18.76 1.39 -19.75
N ILE A 13 18.37 2.24 -18.81
CA ILE A 13 18.70 3.68 -18.81
C ILE A 13 20.23 3.84 -18.80
N ALA A 14 20.94 3.21 -17.87
CA ALA A 14 22.39 3.33 -17.75
C ALA A 14 23.14 2.83 -18.99
N ILE A 15 22.69 1.73 -19.62
CA ILE A 15 23.26 1.23 -20.88
C ILE A 15 22.96 2.18 -22.04
N GLY A 16 21.74 2.73 -22.10
CA GLY A 16 21.34 3.72 -23.10
C GLY A 16 22.17 5.01 -23.02
N PHE A 17 22.60 5.38 -21.81
CA PHE A 17 23.45 6.55 -21.53
C PHE A 17 24.95 6.23 -21.40
N SER A 18 25.35 4.96 -21.62
CA SER A 18 26.76 4.59 -21.66
C SER A 18 27.46 5.39 -22.77
N PRO A 19 28.63 5.99 -22.51
CA PRO A 19 29.23 6.98 -23.39
C PRO A 19 29.48 6.40 -24.77
N ARG A 20 28.62 6.77 -25.72
CA ARG A 20 28.98 6.73 -27.14
C ARG A 20 29.96 7.89 -27.33
N ASN A 21 31.13 7.60 -27.92
CA ASN A 21 32.34 8.43 -27.99
C ASN A 21 32.22 9.89 -28.51
N MET A 22 31.04 10.50 -28.61
CA MET A 22 30.87 11.82 -29.25
C MET A 22 29.98 12.86 -28.54
N THR A 23 29.46 12.65 -27.33
CA THR A 23 28.78 13.76 -26.61
C THR A 23 28.94 13.68 -25.08
N GLN A 24 29.75 14.58 -24.52
CA GLN A 24 29.82 14.88 -23.08
C GLN A 24 28.63 15.76 -22.65
N VAL A 25 27.39 15.31 -22.86
CA VAL A 25 26.24 15.96 -22.21
C VAL A 25 25.96 15.19 -20.93
N SER A 26 26.30 15.79 -19.79
CA SER A 26 25.93 15.25 -18.48
C SER A 26 24.40 15.26 -18.37
N ALA A 27 23.77 14.09 -18.50
CA ALA A 27 22.31 13.95 -18.36
C ALA A 27 21.83 14.20 -16.91
N PHE A 28 22.74 14.13 -15.93
CA PHE A 28 22.47 14.50 -14.55
C PHE A 28 22.95 15.92 -14.31
N ASP A 29 22.06 16.89 -14.55
CA ASP A 29 22.21 18.24 -14.03
C ASP A 29 21.56 18.31 -12.63
N PRO A 30 22.34 18.56 -11.55
CA PRO A 30 21.78 18.67 -10.21
C PRO A 30 20.75 19.80 -10.09
N HIS A 31 20.86 20.87 -10.89
CA HIS A 31 19.88 21.96 -10.87
C HIS A 31 18.55 21.54 -11.50
N ALA A 32 18.57 20.83 -12.63
CA ALA A 32 17.38 20.25 -13.24
C ALA A 32 16.70 19.22 -12.32
N LEU A 33 17.50 18.36 -11.67
CA LEU A 33 17.00 17.38 -10.71
C LEU A 33 16.29 18.06 -9.52
N VAL A 34 16.90 19.11 -8.96
CA VAL A 34 16.30 19.87 -7.86
C VAL A 34 15.02 20.58 -8.32
N MET A 35 15.00 21.18 -9.51
CA MET A 35 13.79 21.81 -10.06
C MET A 35 12.63 20.82 -10.20
N VAL A 36 12.89 19.62 -10.74
CA VAL A 36 11.87 18.58 -10.89
C VAL A 36 11.39 18.10 -9.51
N LEU A 37 12.31 17.77 -8.59
CA LEU A 37 11.94 17.26 -7.26
C LEU A 37 11.18 18.30 -6.43
N VAL A 38 11.65 19.55 -6.40
CA VAL A 38 11.00 20.64 -5.66
C VAL A 38 9.67 21.01 -6.31
N GLY A 39 9.60 21.05 -7.66
CA GLY A 39 8.36 21.28 -8.40
C GLY A 39 7.31 20.21 -8.11
N CYS A 40 7.69 18.93 -8.15
CA CYS A 40 6.81 17.81 -7.78
C CYS A 40 6.35 17.89 -6.32
N ALA A 41 7.26 18.18 -5.38
CA ALA A 41 6.92 18.32 -3.96
C ALA A 41 5.96 19.49 -3.72
N ALA A 42 6.21 20.64 -4.36
CA ALA A 42 5.33 21.81 -4.29
C ALA A 42 3.95 21.52 -4.89
N ALA A 43 3.89 20.82 -6.03
CA ALA A 43 2.63 20.42 -6.67
C ALA A 43 1.77 19.53 -5.75
N VAL A 44 2.39 18.58 -5.04
CA VAL A 44 1.66 17.72 -4.06
C VAL A 44 1.20 18.51 -2.84
N LEU A 45 2.01 19.45 -2.35
CA LEU A 45 1.67 20.29 -1.19
C LEU A 45 0.57 21.31 -1.50
N LEU A 46 0.55 21.86 -2.72
CA LEU A 46 -0.48 22.81 -3.16
C LEU A 46 -1.78 22.11 -3.59
N GLY A 47 -1.66 20.91 -4.17
CA GLY A 47 -2.80 20.14 -4.68
C GLY A 47 -3.50 19.24 -3.66
N SER A 48 -2.97 19.09 -2.43
CA SER A 48 -3.54 18.17 -1.45
C SER A 48 -3.41 18.63 0.00
N SER A 49 -4.25 18.08 0.88
CA SER A 49 -4.18 18.38 2.32
C SER A 49 -2.85 17.91 2.93
N SER A 50 -2.40 18.54 4.02
CA SER A 50 -1.13 18.18 4.70
C SER A 50 -1.09 16.70 5.13
N LYS A 51 -2.25 16.12 5.52
CA LYS A 51 -2.37 14.70 5.84
C LYS A 51 -2.21 13.82 4.60
N THR A 52 -2.73 14.25 3.45
CA THR A 52 -2.63 13.53 2.18
C THR A 52 -1.22 13.61 1.60
N ALA A 53 -0.58 14.78 1.65
CA ALA A 53 0.80 14.98 1.20
C ALA A 53 1.78 14.10 1.97
N LEU A 54 1.65 14.05 3.31
CA LEU A 54 2.44 13.14 4.14
C LEU A 54 2.18 11.68 3.75
N ARG A 55 0.92 11.31 3.49
CA ARG A 55 0.56 9.95 3.04
C ARG A 55 1.17 9.59 1.69
N THR A 56 1.19 10.52 0.72
CA THR A 56 1.85 10.34 -0.59
C THR A 56 3.32 9.93 -0.41
N LEU A 57 4.02 10.61 0.49
CA LEU A 57 5.42 10.31 0.82
C LEU A 57 5.57 9.01 1.61
N THR A 58 4.71 8.73 2.58
CA THR A 58 4.80 7.48 3.36
C THR A 58 4.38 6.25 2.57
N CYS A 59 3.55 6.39 1.52
CA CYS A 59 3.16 5.31 0.62
C CYS A 59 4.37 4.72 -0.12
N LEU A 60 5.40 5.53 -0.43
CA LEU A 60 6.67 5.02 -0.99
C LEU A 60 7.34 3.97 -0.11
N LYS A 61 7.08 3.98 1.21
CA LYS A 61 7.59 2.96 2.12
C LYS A 61 7.09 1.56 1.75
N GLU A 62 5.92 1.46 1.11
CA GLU A 62 5.40 0.18 0.59
C GLU A 62 6.22 -0.36 -0.59
N PHE A 63 6.93 0.50 -1.32
CA PHE A 63 7.80 0.10 -2.43
C PHE A 63 9.19 -0.35 -1.97
N VAL A 64 9.64 0.08 -0.79
CA VAL A 64 10.95 -0.30 -0.23
C VAL A 64 10.81 -1.60 0.57
N PRO A 65 11.46 -2.71 0.15
CA PRO A 65 11.46 -3.94 0.94
C PRO A 65 12.10 -3.66 2.31
N GLY A 66 11.36 -3.94 3.40
CA GLY A 66 11.79 -3.74 4.78
C GLY A 66 11.21 -2.52 5.50
N VAL A 67 10.61 -1.55 4.79
CA VAL A 67 9.97 -0.35 5.39
C VAL A 67 8.44 -0.34 5.18
N ARG A 68 7.91 -1.39 4.52
CA ARG A 68 6.48 -1.59 4.27
C ARG A 68 5.65 -1.48 5.55
N GLY A 69 4.61 -0.64 5.52
CA GLY A 69 3.61 -0.48 6.56
C GLY A 69 2.56 -1.59 6.54
N PHE A 70 2.45 -2.35 5.44
CA PHE A 70 1.97 -3.75 5.46
C PHE A 70 3.00 -4.60 6.22
N SER A 71 3.10 -4.33 7.52
CA SER A 71 4.08 -4.89 8.42
C SER A 71 3.75 -6.36 8.66
N ILE A 72 4.68 -7.06 9.31
CA ILE A 72 4.47 -8.41 9.86
C ILE A 72 3.09 -8.53 10.55
N GLU A 73 2.56 -7.45 11.14
CA GLU A 73 1.24 -7.42 11.76
C GLU A 73 0.07 -7.59 10.79
N THR A 74 0.08 -6.97 9.61
CA THR A 74 -1.00 -7.19 8.62
C THR A 74 -0.95 -8.60 8.08
N ARG A 75 0.26 -9.14 7.87
CA ARG A 75 0.44 -10.54 7.49
C ARG A 75 -0.01 -11.50 8.58
N GLN A 76 0.33 -11.22 9.84
CA GLN A 76 -0.16 -11.99 10.99
C GLN A 76 -1.68 -11.93 11.09
N MET A 77 -2.28 -10.76 10.84
CA MET A 77 -3.74 -10.61 10.82
C MET A 77 -4.39 -11.41 9.68
N ASP A 78 -3.79 -11.43 8.49
CA ASP A 78 -4.29 -12.21 7.37
C ASP A 78 -4.10 -13.72 7.58
N ASP A 79 -2.96 -14.14 8.13
CA ASP A 79 -2.70 -15.53 8.53
C ASP A 79 -3.72 -15.99 9.60
N GLU A 80 -4.02 -15.13 10.58
CA GLU A 80 -5.07 -15.36 11.60
C GLU A 80 -6.45 -15.52 10.95
N ARG A 81 -6.79 -14.68 9.96
CA ARG A 81 -8.07 -14.77 9.22
C ARG A 81 -8.17 -16.06 8.40
N GLU A 82 -7.09 -16.49 7.77
CA GLU A 82 -7.05 -17.74 7.01
C GLU A 82 -7.22 -18.96 7.94
N GLN A 83 -6.57 -18.96 9.10
CA GLN A 83 -6.74 -19.99 10.12
C GLN A 83 -8.18 -20.04 10.67
N ILE A 84 -8.80 -18.88 10.91
CA ILE A 84 -10.21 -18.82 11.31
C ILE A 84 -11.11 -19.38 10.21
N CYS A 85 -10.87 -19.04 8.94
CA CYS A 85 -11.64 -19.55 7.81
C CYS A 85 -11.51 -21.08 7.66
N THR A 86 -10.32 -21.65 7.84
CA THR A 86 -10.12 -23.10 7.78
C THR A 86 -10.82 -23.81 8.94
N LEU A 87 -10.64 -23.35 10.18
CA LEU A 87 -11.34 -23.89 11.36
C LEU A 87 -12.86 -23.78 11.25
N TRP A 88 -13.36 -22.69 10.66
CA TRP A 88 -14.79 -22.49 10.44
C TRP A 88 -15.35 -23.44 9.38
N ARG A 89 -14.62 -23.66 8.27
CA ARG A 89 -14.98 -24.64 7.23
C ARG A 89 -15.00 -26.07 7.76
N ASP A 90 -14.07 -26.40 8.65
CA ASP A 90 -13.99 -27.70 9.33
C ASP A 90 -15.07 -27.88 10.43
N GLY A 91 -15.90 -26.86 10.67
CA GLY A 91 -16.96 -26.90 11.68
C GLY A 91 -16.47 -26.77 13.13
N LYS A 92 -15.20 -26.47 13.36
CA LYS A 92 -14.54 -26.39 14.68
C LYS A 92 -14.79 -25.03 15.36
N LYS A 93 -16.06 -24.69 15.58
CA LYS A 93 -16.48 -23.36 16.09
C LYS A 93 -15.94 -23.01 17.48
N SER A 94 -15.79 -24.00 18.36
CA SER A 94 -15.18 -23.79 19.68
C SER A 94 -13.73 -23.33 19.58
N GLN A 95 -12.96 -23.92 18.66
CA GLN A 95 -11.55 -23.55 18.42
C GLN A 95 -11.41 -22.15 17.82
N VAL A 96 -12.38 -21.72 17.00
CA VAL A 96 -12.43 -20.34 16.47
C VAL A 96 -12.62 -19.32 17.60
N LEU A 97 -13.47 -19.63 18.58
CA LEU A 97 -13.69 -18.75 19.75
C LEU A 97 -12.45 -18.68 20.65
N GLU A 98 -11.81 -19.82 20.93
CA GLU A 98 -10.56 -19.87 21.69
C GLU A 98 -9.41 -19.14 20.99
N PHE A 99 -9.37 -19.18 19.65
CA PHE A 99 -8.41 -18.43 18.85
C PHE A 99 -8.68 -16.93 18.91
N LEU A 100 -9.95 -16.54 18.97
CA LEU A 100 -10.36 -15.14 19.07
C LEU A 100 -9.92 -14.46 20.36
N ASP A 101 -10.03 -15.16 21.48
CA ASP A 101 -9.65 -14.65 22.80
C ASP A 101 -8.14 -14.35 22.88
N LYS A 102 -7.34 -15.05 22.06
CA LYS A 102 -5.89 -14.86 21.95
C LYS A 102 -5.50 -13.84 20.88
N SER A 103 -6.41 -13.48 19.97
CA SER A 103 -6.13 -12.53 18.91
C SER A 103 -6.02 -11.11 19.46
N LYS A 104 -4.95 -10.43 19.06
CA LYS A 104 -4.68 -9.01 19.36
C LYS A 104 -5.37 -8.06 18.38
N PHE A 105 -5.97 -8.57 17.31
CA PHE A 105 -6.55 -7.78 16.23
C PHE A 105 -8.06 -7.63 16.39
N GLU A 106 -8.52 -6.41 16.72
CA GLU A 106 -9.96 -6.13 16.87
C GLU A 106 -10.76 -6.35 15.58
N SER A 107 -10.14 -6.15 14.41
CA SER A 107 -10.78 -6.41 13.12
C SER A 107 -11.10 -7.91 12.94
N THR A 108 -10.25 -8.80 13.43
CA THR A 108 -10.44 -10.26 13.41
C THR A 108 -11.56 -10.67 14.38
N LYS A 109 -11.64 -10.03 15.54
CA LYS A 109 -12.73 -10.27 16.50
C LYS A 109 -14.08 -9.85 15.93
N LEU A 110 -14.14 -8.65 15.33
CA LEU A 110 -15.34 -8.15 14.66
C LEU A 110 -15.78 -9.07 13.52
N PHE A 111 -14.83 -9.58 12.72
CA PHE A 111 -15.12 -10.54 11.64
C PHE A 111 -15.84 -11.78 12.16
N VAL A 112 -15.32 -12.43 13.21
CA VAL A 112 -15.96 -13.63 13.76
C VAL A 112 -17.26 -13.31 14.47
N GLN A 113 -17.37 -12.16 15.14
CA GLN A 113 -18.65 -11.72 15.67
C GLN A 113 -19.70 -11.57 14.56
N LEU A 114 -19.34 -11.04 13.39
CA LEU A 114 -20.24 -10.97 12.23
C LEU A 114 -20.62 -12.37 11.70
N LEU A 115 -19.65 -13.30 11.63
CA LEU A 115 -19.89 -14.70 11.25
C LEU A 115 -20.83 -15.42 12.24
N LEU A 116 -20.58 -15.29 13.54
CA LEU A 116 -21.36 -15.90 14.62
C LEU A 116 -22.75 -15.31 14.72
N ARG A 117 -22.88 -14.00 14.51
CA ARG A 117 -24.19 -13.31 14.49
C ARG A 117 -25.03 -13.73 13.29
N ARG A 118 -24.49 -14.48 12.31
CA ARG A 118 -25.17 -14.90 11.08
C ARG A 118 -26.02 -13.73 10.55
N ALA A 119 -25.42 -12.55 10.51
CA ALA A 119 -26.13 -11.34 10.14
C ALA A 119 -26.68 -11.57 8.73
N ALA A 120 -27.99 -11.28 8.53
CA ALA A 120 -28.64 -11.30 7.23
C ALA A 120 -27.68 -10.69 6.20
N GLY A 121 -27.37 -11.43 5.13
CA GLY A 121 -26.18 -11.21 4.28
C GLY A 121 -25.89 -9.75 3.92
N ALA A 122 -26.93 -8.92 3.80
CA ALA A 122 -26.86 -7.49 3.59
C ALA A 122 -26.06 -6.68 4.65
N SER A 123 -26.10 -7.03 5.94
CA SER A 123 -25.42 -6.25 6.99
C SER A 123 -23.94 -6.57 7.10
N SER A 124 -23.54 -7.82 6.85
CA SER A 124 -22.12 -8.22 6.88
C SER A 124 -21.39 -7.70 5.64
N GLU A 125 -22.02 -7.83 4.47
CA GLU A 125 -21.47 -7.34 3.21
C GLU A 125 -21.30 -5.81 3.24
N LYS A 126 -22.25 -5.09 3.83
CA LYS A 126 -22.17 -3.64 4.00
C LYS A 126 -21.01 -3.21 4.90
N VAL A 127 -20.81 -3.83 6.06
CA VAL A 127 -19.71 -3.47 6.99
C VAL A 127 -18.34 -3.82 6.40
N PHE A 128 -18.22 -4.96 5.72
CA PHE A 128 -16.98 -5.30 4.99
C PHE A 128 -16.70 -4.34 3.85
N THR A 129 -17.75 -3.92 3.15
CA THR A 129 -17.66 -2.92 2.09
C THR A 129 -17.26 -1.57 2.66
N GLU A 130 -17.83 -1.15 3.80
CA GLU A 130 -17.48 0.09 4.50
C GLU A 130 -16.01 0.09 4.94
N LEU A 131 -15.52 -0.98 5.57
CA LEU A 131 -14.11 -1.11 5.95
C LEU A 131 -13.16 -1.05 4.74
N ARG A 132 -13.54 -1.67 3.62
CA ARG A 132 -12.78 -1.55 2.35
C ARG A 132 -12.88 -0.15 1.75
N HIS A 133 -14.03 0.51 1.85
CA HIS A 133 -14.21 1.88 1.36
C HIS A 133 -13.34 2.84 2.17
N ASP A 134 -13.29 2.70 3.50
CA ASP A 134 -12.42 3.50 4.34
C ASP A 134 -10.94 3.31 3.98
N GLU A 135 -10.52 2.08 3.67
CA GLU A 135 -9.16 1.78 3.24
C GLU A 135 -8.85 2.34 1.85
N ILE A 136 -9.78 2.21 0.91
CA ILE A 136 -9.67 2.77 -0.44
C ILE A 136 -9.67 4.31 -0.38
N GLU A 137 -10.59 4.94 0.35
CA GLU A 137 -10.67 6.38 0.54
C GLU A 137 -9.41 6.92 1.23
N ARG A 138 -8.80 6.13 2.12
CA ARG A 138 -7.54 6.49 2.77
C ARG A 138 -6.36 6.52 1.78
N MET A 139 -6.31 5.58 0.85
CA MET A 139 -5.16 5.35 -0.05
C MET A 139 -5.31 6.01 -1.43
N GLN A 140 -6.52 6.12 -1.94
CA GLN A 140 -6.84 6.67 -3.26
C GLN A 140 -6.30 8.10 -3.46
N PRO A 141 -6.37 9.02 -2.49
CA PRO A 141 -5.79 10.36 -2.64
C PRO A 141 -4.27 10.33 -2.80
N ALA A 142 -3.57 9.40 -2.14
CA ALA A 142 -2.12 9.24 -2.29
C ALA A 142 -1.77 8.64 -3.65
N ILE A 143 -2.52 7.65 -4.13
CA ILE A 143 -2.35 7.07 -5.47
C ILE A 143 -2.62 8.11 -6.56
N HIS A 144 -3.68 8.91 -6.40
CA HIS A 144 -4.02 9.98 -7.33
C HIS A 144 -2.91 11.04 -7.44
N ASN A 145 -2.29 11.41 -6.32
CA ASN A 145 -1.13 12.31 -6.33
C ASN A 145 0.05 11.73 -7.12
N TRP A 146 0.33 10.43 -7.00
CA TRP A 146 1.36 9.76 -7.80
C TRP A 146 1.02 9.70 -9.29
N GLU A 147 -0.25 9.48 -9.62
CA GLU A 147 -0.72 9.52 -11.00
C GLU A 147 -0.59 10.93 -11.60
N MET A 148 -0.97 11.97 -10.84
CA MET A 148 -0.79 13.36 -11.22
C MET A 148 0.68 13.70 -11.45
N LEU A 149 1.57 13.30 -10.53
CA LEU A 149 3.02 13.50 -10.66
C LEU A 149 3.59 12.83 -11.92
N SER A 150 3.12 11.63 -12.26
CA SER A 150 3.56 10.94 -13.48
C SER A 150 3.19 11.66 -14.79
N LYS A 151 2.22 12.58 -14.74
CA LYS A 151 1.78 13.39 -15.88
C LYS A 151 2.46 14.76 -15.96
N LEU A 152 3.17 15.16 -14.89
CA LEU A 152 3.85 16.46 -14.78
C LEU A 152 5.33 16.40 -15.21
N GLY A 153 5.91 15.21 -15.32
CA GLY A 153 7.24 14.97 -15.88
C GLY A 153 7.17 14.47 -17.31
#